data_AF-A0A939CGA8-F1
#
_entry.id   AF-A0A939CGA8-F1
#
_cell.length_a   1.000
_cell.length_b   1.000
_cell.length_c   1.000
_cell.angle_alpha   90.00
_cell.angle_beta   90.00
_cell.angle_gamma   90.00
#
_symmetry.space_group_name_H-M   'P 1'
#
loop_
_entity.id
_entity.type
_entity.pdbx_description
1 polymer ?
#
loop_
_entity_poly.entity_id
_entity_poly.type
_entity_poly.pdbx_seq_one_letter_code
_entity_poly.pdbx_strand_id
1 'polypeptide(L)'
;MADKILATFRIDPDKWESFKALTTSNGSTASAVLLQFVDNCLDANQIPSKSAHASLDNIEALIDKRIEESLAEVRSQLEELRGKSKAR
;
A
#
# COMPACT_ATOMS: atom_id res chain seq x y z
N MET A 1 0.74 30.78 20.15
CA MET A 1 0.09 30.34 18.89
C MET A 1 1.23 30.07 17.93
N ALA A 2 1.40 28.84 17.45
CA ALA A 2 2.53 28.51 16.59
C ALA A 2 2.46 29.36 15.31
N ASP A 3 3.57 30.02 14.97
CA ASP A 3 3.71 30.79 13.73
C ASP A 3 3.47 29.87 12.54
N LYS A 4 2.35 30.07 11.84
CA LYS A 4 2.03 29.34 10.62
C LYS A 4 2.66 30.05 9.43
N ILE A 5 3.44 29.32 8.65
CA ILE A 5 4.08 29.84 7.43
C ILE A 5 3.18 29.53 6.22
N LEU A 6 2.97 30.52 5.35
CA LEU A 6 2.31 30.32 4.07
C LEU A 6 3.31 29.77 3.06
N ALA A 7 3.12 28.51 2.66
CA ALA A 7 3.86 27.92 1.55
C ALA A 7 3.14 28.17 0.22
N THR A 8 3.86 28.68 -0.77
CA THR A 8 3.35 28.89 -2.13
C THR A 8 4.07 27.98 -3.12
N PHE A 9 3.34 27.31 -3.99
CA PHE A 9 3.88 26.50 -5.08
C PHE A 9 3.11 26.76 -6.37
N ARG A 10 3.74 26.48 -7.51
CA ARG A 10 3.08 26.57 -8.82
C ARG A 10 2.41 25.25 -9.15
N ILE A 11 1.17 25.32 -9.58
CA ILE A 11 0.40 24.16 -10.05
C ILE A 11 -0.37 24.57 -11.30
N ASP A 12 -0.53 23.60 -12.20
CA ASP A 12 -1.37 23.76 -13.38
C ASP A 12 -2.83 24.00 -12.96
N PRO A 13 -3.52 25.00 -13.55
CA PRO A 13 -4.86 25.39 -13.12
C PRO A 13 -5.88 24.26 -13.27
N ASP A 14 -5.83 23.49 -14.35
CA ASP A 14 -6.80 22.43 -14.60
C ASP A 14 -6.62 21.27 -13.61
N LYS A 15 -5.36 20.94 -13.28
CA LYS A 15 -5.04 19.97 -12.22
C LYS A 15 -5.51 20.45 -10.85
N TRP A 16 -5.36 21.73 -10.55
CA TRP A 16 -5.78 22.29 -9.28
C TRP A 16 -7.30 22.27 -9.11
N GLU A 17 -8.06 22.65 -10.14
CA GLU A 17 -9.53 22.57 -10.11
C GLU A 17 -10.01 21.13 -9.95
N SER A 18 -9.42 20.19 -10.69
CA SER A 18 -9.73 18.76 -10.58
C SER A 18 -9.45 18.22 -9.18
N PHE A 19 -8.32 18.61 -8.58
CA PHE A 19 -7.97 18.21 -7.23
C PHE A 19 -8.93 18.79 -6.18
N LYS A 20 -9.29 20.07 -6.28
CA LYS A 20 -10.29 20.69 -5.39
C LYS A 20 -11.63 19.95 -5.47
N ALA A 21 -12.11 19.65 -6.67
CA ALA A 21 -13.34 18.90 -6.87
C ALA A 21 -13.29 17.52 -6.19
N LEU A 22 -12.17 16.79 -6.36
CA LEU A 22 -11.95 15.49 -5.74
C LEU A 22 -11.91 15.56 -4.20
N THR A 23 -11.26 16.57 -3.62
CA THR A 23 -11.23 16.72 -2.16
C THR A 23 -12.61 17.06 -1.60
N THR A 24 -13.37 17.91 -2.32
CA THR A 24 -14.71 18.32 -1.94
C THR A 24 -15.69 17.15 -2.00
N SER A 25 -15.61 16.31 -3.03
CA SER A 25 -16.46 15.10 -3.13
C SER A 25 -16.21 14.12 -1.99
N ASN A 26 -15.03 14.13 -1.40
CA ASN A 26 -14.66 13.31 -0.25
C ASN A 26 -14.86 14.03 1.11
N GLY A 27 -15.57 15.17 1.12
CA GLY A 27 -15.88 15.92 2.34
C GLY A 27 -14.68 16.64 2.98
N SER A 28 -13.61 16.87 2.23
CA SER A 28 -12.40 17.53 2.71
C SER A 28 -12.05 18.76 1.85
N THR A 29 -10.97 19.45 2.21
CA THR A 29 -10.45 20.60 1.45
C THR A 29 -9.06 20.28 0.92
N ALA A 30 -8.69 20.92 -0.19
CA ALA A 30 -7.36 20.74 -0.78
C ALA A 30 -6.23 21.03 0.22
N SER A 31 -6.37 22.07 1.04
CA SER A 31 -5.39 22.41 2.08
C SER A 31 -5.32 21.36 3.19
N ALA A 32 -6.46 20.83 3.65
CA ALA A 32 -6.47 19.78 4.67
C ALA A 32 -5.78 18.51 4.17
N VAL A 33 -6.03 18.11 2.92
CA VAL A 33 -5.38 16.93 2.31
C VAL A 33 -3.88 17.15 2.13
N LEU A 34 -3.44 18.35 1.73
CA LEU A 34 -2.02 18.67 1.60
C LEU A 34 -1.31 18.65 2.96
N LEU A 35 -1.93 19.21 4.01
CA LEU A 35 -1.37 19.18 5.36
C LEU A 35 -1.27 17.74 5.87
N GLN A 36 -2.33 16.95 5.72
CA GLN A 36 -2.34 15.55 6.10
C GLN A 36 -1.26 14.75 5.35
N PHE A 37 -1.05 15.05 4.06
CA PHE A 37 0.01 14.42 3.28
C PHE A 37 1.41 14.76 3.85
N VAL A 38 1.64 16.01 4.23
CA VAL A 38 2.90 16.44 4.86
C VAL A 38 3.09 15.72 6.19
N ASP A 39 2.08 15.68 7.05
CA ASP A 39 2.14 14.99 8.34
C ASP A 39 2.47 13.51 8.16
N ASN A 40 1.77 12.82 7.24
CA ASN A 40 2.04 11.42 6.92
C ASN A 40 3.48 11.17 6.44
N CYS A 41 4.05 12.09 5.66
CA CYS A 41 5.43 11.97 5.18
C CYS A 41 6.44 12.14 6.32
N LEU A 42 6.17 13.07 7.24
CA LEU A 42 7.01 13.33 8.41
C LEU A 42 6.94 12.17 9.41
N ASP A 43 5.74 11.65 9.66
CA ASP A 43 5.52 10.51 10.56
C ASP A 43 6.19 9.23 10.03
N ALA A 44 6.11 9.00 8.71
CA ALA A 44 6.78 7.87 8.06
C ALA A 44 8.29 8.11 7.83
N ASN A 45 8.79 9.34 8.04
CA ASN A 45 10.11 9.79 7.63
C ASN A 45 10.47 9.39 6.17
N GLN A 46 9.46 9.41 5.28
CA GLN A 46 9.55 8.92 3.92
C GLN A 46 8.58 9.66 3.00
N ILE A 47 9.05 10.05 1.81
CA ILE A 47 8.18 10.53 0.74
C ILE A 47 7.67 9.34 -0.06
N PRO A 48 6.36 9.16 -0.27
CA PRO A 48 5.84 8.09 -1.10
C PRO A 48 6.37 8.25 -2.53
N SER A 49 7.30 7.37 -2.90
CA SER A 49 7.84 7.31 -4.26
C SER A 49 6.84 6.64 -5.18
N LYS A 50 6.69 7.19 -6.39
CA LYS A 50 5.89 6.59 -7.47
C LYS A 50 6.30 5.15 -7.80
N SER A 51 7.51 4.73 -7.40
CA SER A 51 8.03 3.37 -7.54
C SER A 51 7.48 2.37 -6.53
N ALA A 52 6.65 2.77 -5.54
CA ALA A 52 6.10 1.87 -4.54
C ALA A 52 5.16 0.79 -5.14
N HIS A 53 4.63 1.00 -6.36
CA HIS A 53 3.92 -0.06 -7.09
C HIS A 53 4.79 -1.29 -7.38
N ALA A 54 6.11 -1.11 -7.57
CA ALA A 54 7.02 -2.25 -7.73
C ALA A 54 7.14 -3.11 -6.45
N SER A 55 6.74 -2.59 -5.29
CA SER A 55 6.76 -3.35 -4.04
C SER A 55 5.54 -4.28 -3.90
N LEU A 56 4.42 -4.00 -4.57
CA LEU A 56 3.22 -4.84 -4.50
C LEU A 56 3.34 -6.09 -5.38
N ASP A 57 3.91 -5.96 -6.58
CA ASP A 57 4.20 -7.10 -7.46
C ASP A 57 5.15 -8.11 -6.77
N ASN A 58 6.09 -7.61 -5.97
CA ASN A 58 6.99 -8.44 -5.16
C ASN A 58 6.27 -9.14 -4.00
N ILE A 59 5.18 -8.58 -3.48
CA ILE A 59 4.40 -9.19 -2.40
C ILE A 59 3.52 -10.32 -2.94
N GLU A 60 2.89 -10.15 -4.10
CA GLU A 60 2.12 -11.21 -4.76
C GLU A 60 3.00 -12.44 -5.05
N ALA A 61 4.18 -12.24 -5.64
CA ALA A 61 5.12 -13.32 -5.91
C ALA A 61 5.61 -14.04 -4.63
N LEU A 62 5.73 -13.32 -3.51
CA LEU A 62 6.13 -13.89 -2.22
C LEU A 62 5.02 -14.71 -1.57
N ILE A 63 3.76 -14.28 -1.74
CA ILE A 63 2.58 -14.99 -1.22
C ILE A 63 2.38 -16.30 -2.00
N ASP A 64 2.44 -16.25 -3.33
CA ASP A 64 2.28 -17.44 -4.18
C ASP A 64 3.32 -18.51 -3.84
N LYS A 65 4.59 -18.11 -3.69
CA LYS A 65 5.67 -19.02 -3.30
C LYS A 65 5.42 -19.68 -1.95
N ARG A 66 4.95 -18.92 -0.95
CA ARG A 66 4.71 -19.44 0.41
C ARG A 66 3.51 -20.39 0.46
N ILE A 67 2.50 -20.15 -0.38
CA ILE A 67 1.34 -21.03 -0.54
C ILE A 67 1.77 -22.35 -1.20
N GLU A 68 2.55 -22.30 -2.27
CA GLU A 68 3.06 -23.49 -2.97
C GLU A 68 3.90 -24.37 -2.03
N GLU A 69 4.79 -23.78 -1.24
CA GLU A 69 5.62 -24.49 -0.24
C GLU A 69 4.76 -25.16 0.83
N SER A 70 3.76 -24.45 1.36
CA SER A 70 2.84 -25.00 2.37
C SER A 70 1.97 -26.12 1.81
N LEU A 71 1.51 -26.00 0.56
CA LEU A 71 0.75 -27.05 -0.11
C LEU A 71 1.61 -28.29 -0.42
N ALA A 72 2.88 -28.11 -0.77
CA ALA A 72 3.82 -29.20 -0.98
C ALA A 72 4.05 -30.00 0.32
N GLU A 73 4.21 -29.31 1.45
CA GLU A 73 4.35 -29.94 2.76
C GLU A 73 3.09 -30.75 3.13
N VAL A 74 1.91 -30.16 2.97
CA VAL A 74 0.63 -30.84 3.26
C VAL A 74 0.45 -32.07 2.36
N ARG A 75 0.78 -31.98 1.06
CA ARG A 75 0.74 -33.13 0.14
C ARG A 75 1.69 -34.24 0.55
N SER A 76 2.91 -33.89 0.99
CA SER A 76 3.89 -34.86 1.47
C SER A 76 3.39 -35.62 2.71
N GLN A 77 2.82 -34.90 3.69
CA GLN A 77 2.24 -35.50 4.89
C GLN A 77 1.04 -36.41 4.55
N LEU A 78 0.22 -36.01 3.58
CA LEU A 78 -0.96 -36.77 3.18
C LEU A 78 -0.59 -38.08 2.47
N GLU A 79 0.44 -38.07 1.62
CA GLU A 79 0.98 -39.29 1.00
C GLU A 79 1.64 -40.22 2.02
N GLU A 80 2.35 -39.68 3.02
CA GLU A 80 2.93 -40.49 4.09
C GLU A 80 1.85 -41.19 4.93
N LEU A 81 0.77 -40.48 5.30
CA LEU A 81 -0.36 -41.05 6.02
C LEU A 81 -1.13 -42.08 5.18
N ARG A 82 -1.29 -41.81 3.88
CA ARG A 82 -1.96 -42.73 2.95
C ARG A 82 -1.15 -44.01 2.72
N GLY A 83 0.18 -43.91 2.66
CA GLY A 83 1.09 -45.06 2.61
C GLY A 83 1.00 -45.91 3.88
N LYS A 84 0.98 -45.27 5.05
CA LYS A 84 0.84 -45.94 6.36
C LYS A 84 -0.52 -46.64 6.52
N SER A 85 -1.60 -46.09 5.96
CA SER A 85 -2.94 -46.71 5.99
C SER A 85 -3.09 -47.91 5.06
N LYS A 86 -2.24 -48.06 4.04
CA LYS A 86 -2.27 -49.16 3.06
C LYS A 86 -1.41 -50.37 3.47
N ALA A 87 -0.50 -50.18 4.43
CA ALA A 87 0.44 -51.19 4.91
C ALA A 87 -0.08 -51.95 6.16
N ARG A 88 -1.35 -51.76 6.53
CA ARG A 88 -2.01 -52.36 7.69
C ARG A 88 -3.15 -53.28 7.28
#